data_AF-A0A2N2GQA9-F1
#
_entry.id   AF-A0A2N2GQA9-F1
#
_cell.length_a   1.000
_cell.length_b   1.000
_cell.length_c   1.000
_cell.angle_alpha   90.00
_cell.angle_beta   90.00
_cell.angle_gamma   90.00
#
_symmetry.space_group_name_H-M   'P 1'
#
loop_
_entity.id
_entity.type
_entity.pdbx_description
1 polymer ?
#
loop_
_entity_poly.entity_id
_entity_poly.type
_entity_poly.pdbx_seq_one_letter_code
_entity_poly.pdbx_strand_id
1 'polypeptide(L)'
;MLTLACNSKAPGSCPAQPGPAPVAATTAKAPDGAPPVPGPVLAPTTKLASDEGMWTYDNFPSERLKERHGFGPSQEWLDKARLSSVRLAQGCSGSLVSPSGLVMTNHHCAHRCIQELSTPQRDYIADGFLAKELKDEARCQGMEINRLVSITDVTDQMTKATAGLDDQKANEARKAEQSRIEKACAVSEDVRCDVVSLYQGGQFHLYRYERHKDVRLVFAPELAIAFFGGDPDNFM
;
A
#
# COMPACT_ATOMS: atom_id res chain seq x y z
N MET A 1 -8.25 -15.13 -12.20
CA MET A 1 -8.68 -14.23 -11.11
C MET A 1 -8.95 -15.10 -9.90
N LEU A 2 -8.37 -14.81 -8.73
CA LEU A 2 -8.48 -15.64 -7.54
C LEU A 2 -9.29 -14.91 -6.46
N THR A 3 -10.12 -15.63 -5.70
CA THR A 3 -10.74 -15.09 -4.50
C THR A 3 -10.33 -15.82 -3.22
N LEU A 4 -10.07 -15.05 -2.16
CA LEU A 4 -9.71 -15.48 -0.81
C LEU A 4 -10.73 -14.94 0.21
N ALA A 5 -11.00 -15.61 1.32
CA ALA A 5 -11.84 -15.08 2.39
C ALA A 5 -11.00 -14.63 3.60
N CYS A 6 -11.34 -13.48 4.20
CA CYS A 6 -10.83 -13.01 5.49
C CYS A 6 -11.98 -12.91 6.50
N ASN A 7 -11.91 -13.66 7.60
CA ASN A 7 -12.91 -13.60 8.66
C ASN A 7 -12.53 -12.53 9.69
N SER A 8 -13.31 -11.45 9.81
CA SER A 8 -13.18 -10.46 10.87
C SER A 8 -14.26 -10.69 11.94
N LYS A 9 -13.84 -11.01 13.16
CA LYS A 9 -14.75 -10.97 14.31
C LYS A 9 -14.98 -9.50 14.68
N ALA A 10 -16.23 -9.05 14.48
CA ALA A 10 -16.90 -7.85 14.98
C ALA A 10 -16.84 -6.55 14.14
N PRO A 11 -18.01 -5.93 13.85
CA PRO A 11 -18.11 -4.60 13.28
C PRO A 11 -18.25 -3.52 14.38
N GLY A 12 -17.61 -2.37 14.16
CA GLY A 12 -18.09 -1.09 14.70
C GLY A 12 -17.24 -0.45 15.81
N SER A 13 -16.58 0.65 15.44
CA SER A 13 -16.66 2.00 16.04
C SER A 13 -15.28 2.66 16.10
N CYS A 14 -14.97 3.53 15.14
CA CYS A 14 -13.92 4.53 15.29
C CYS A 14 -14.53 5.92 15.03
N PRO A 15 -14.50 6.84 16.00
CA PRO A 15 -14.91 8.22 15.76
C PRO A 15 -13.87 8.93 14.87
N ALA A 16 -14.36 9.76 13.95
CA ALA A 16 -13.51 10.57 13.08
C ALA A 16 -12.68 11.58 13.89
N GLN A 17 -11.37 11.65 13.63
CA GLN A 17 -10.51 12.72 14.12
C GLN A 17 -10.32 13.79 13.03
N PRO A 18 -10.24 15.08 13.40
CA PRO A 18 -10.10 16.17 12.43
C PRO A 18 -8.69 16.19 11.82
N GLY A 19 -8.62 16.40 10.51
CA GLY A 19 -7.36 16.49 9.76
C GLY A 19 -6.57 17.78 10.07
N PRO A 20 -5.23 17.76 9.93
CA PRO A 20 -4.40 18.94 10.18
C PRO A 20 -4.54 19.97 9.06
N ALA A 21 -4.41 21.26 9.42
CA ALA A 21 -4.48 22.39 8.51
C ALA A 21 -3.22 22.52 7.64
N PRO A 22 -3.33 23.04 6.40
CA PRO A 22 -2.19 23.19 5.49
C PRO A 22 -1.27 24.33 5.93
N VAL A 23 0.04 24.11 5.83
CA VAL A 23 1.09 25.11 6.09
C VAL A 23 1.53 25.73 4.77
N ALA A 24 1.46 27.07 4.67
CA ALA A 24 1.89 27.83 3.50
C ALA A 24 3.42 27.99 3.45
N ALA A 25 4.01 27.82 2.27
CA ALA A 25 5.45 28.03 2.03
C ALA A 25 5.73 29.50 1.68
N THR A 26 6.64 30.14 2.43
CA THR A 26 7.11 31.51 2.18
C THR A 26 8.38 31.47 1.33
N THR A 27 8.39 32.13 0.18
CA THR A 27 9.58 32.27 -0.69
C THR A 27 10.40 33.51 -0.31
N ALA A 28 11.68 33.32 0.02
CA ALA A 28 12.64 34.41 0.18
C ALA A 28 13.25 34.84 -1.17
N LYS A 29 13.47 36.16 -1.34
CA LYS A 29 14.03 36.78 -2.55
C LYS A 29 15.55 37.00 -2.39
N ALA A 30 16.33 36.64 -3.41
CA ALA A 30 17.78 36.89 -3.46
C ALA A 30 18.11 38.31 -3.97
N PRO A 31 19.26 38.92 -3.59
CA PRO A 31 19.60 40.29 -3.93
C PRO A 31 20.31 40.41 -5.29
N ASP A 32 20.05 41.55 -5.96
CA ASP A 32 20.51 41.91 -7.30
C ASP A 32 21.97 42.42 -7.33
N GLY A 33 22.76 42.02 -8.34
CA GLY A 33 24.01 42.71 -8.64
C GLY A 33 25.10 41.93 -9.40
N ALA A 34 24.84 41.46 -10.63
CA ALA A 34 25.91 41.08 -11.56
C ALA A 34 25.53 41.44 -13.02
N PRO A 35 26.46 41.93 -13.86
CA PRO A 35 26.18 42.36 -15.23
C PRO A 35 25.91 41.18 -16.19
N PRO A 36 25.13 41.40 -17.28
CA PRO A 36 24.57 40.33 -18.08
C PRO A 36 25.61 39.72 -19.03
N VAL A 37 25.85 38.42 -18.87
CA VAL A 37 26.55 37.57 -19.85
C VAL A 37 25.53 37.11 -20.89
N PRO A 38 25.84 37.01 -22.20
CA PRO A 38 24.88 36.53 -23.20
C PRO A 38 24.48 35.09 -22.87
N GLY A 39 23.26 34.90 -22.40
CA GLY A 39 22.75 33.60 -21.96
C GLY A 39 22.55 32.65 -23.16
N PRO A 40 22.73 31.34 -22.97
CA PRO A 40 22.37 30.37 -23.98
C PRO A 40 20.88 30.52 -24.29
N VAL A 41 20.54 30.45 -25.58
CA VAL A 41 19.15 30.43 -26.04
C VAL A 41 18.48 29.20 -25.41
N LEU A 42 17.67 29.45 -24.38
CA LEU A 42 16.85 28.43 -23.74
C LEU A 42 15.86 27.93 -24.79
N ALA A 43 16.06 26.70 -25.25
CA ALA A 43 15.04 25.97 -25.99
C ALA A 43 13.73 26.00 -25.19
N PRO A 44 12.56 26.12 -25.86
CA PRO A 44 11.28 26.16 -25.18
C PRO A 44 11.18 24.94 -24.26
N THR A 45 10.97 25.19 -22.98
CA THR A 45 10.67 24.15 -22.00
C THR A 45 9.35 23.52 -22.42
N THR A 46 9.44 22.39 -23.13
CA THR A 46 8.30 21.49 -23.24
C THR A 46 7.88 21.18 -21.81
N LYS A 47 6.71 21.68 -21.40
CA LYS A 47 6.10 21.25 -20.14
C LYS A 47 6.01 19.73 -20.25
N LEU A 48 6.85 19.02 -19.50
CA LEU A 48 6.76 17.57 -19.37
C LEU A 48 5.38 17.31 -18.77
N ALA A 49 4.43 16.92 -19.61
CA ALA A 49 3.07 16.61 -19.25
C ALA A 49 2.96 15.13 -18.86
N SER A 50 3.83 14.70 -17.95
CA SER A 50 3.73 13.35 -17.38
C SER A 50 2.88 13.43 -16.11
N ASP A 51 1.84 12.61 -16.04
CA ASP A 51 1.09 12.37 -14.79
C ASP A 51 1.72 11.27 -13.93
N GLU A 52 2.92 10.83 -14.33
CA GLU A 52 3.75 9.86 -13.62
C GLU A 52 3.81 10.12 -12.12
N GLY A 53 3.62 9.05 -11.36
CA GLY A 53 3.76 9.06 -9.91
C GLY A 53 2.91 7.99 -9.25
N MET A 54 3.46 7.40 -8.20
CA MET A 54 2.71 6.58 -7.24
C MET A 54 2.36 7.48 -6.06
N TRP A 55 1.14 7.99 -6.05
CA TRP A 55 0.67 8.96 -5.07
C TRP A 55 0.09 8.27 -3.84
N THR A 56 0.39 8.78 -2.65
CA THR A 56 -0.23 8.27 -1.42
C THR A 56 -1.68 8.75 -1.30
N TYR A 57 -2.49 8.04 -0.50
CA TYR A 57 -3.91 8.38 -0.32
C TYR A 57 -4.13 9.72 0.39
N ASP A 58 -3.14 10.18 1.15
CA ASP A 58 -3.13 11.42 1.93
C ASP A 58 -2.45 12.60 1.19
N ASN A 59 -1.78 12.34 0.06
CA ASN A 59 -1.10 13.34 -0.76
C ASN A 59 -1.39 13.14 -2.26
N PHE A 60 -2.66 12.85 -2.59
CA PHE A 60 -3.09 12.60 -3.97
C PHE A 60 -3.38 13.91 -4.71
N PRO A 61 -2.88 14.11 -5.95
CA PRO A 61 -2.99 15.37 -6.68
C PRO A 61 -4.34 15.51 -7.41
N SER A 62 -5.45 15.49 -6.67
CA SER A 62 -6.82 15.43 -7.22
C SER A 62 -7.14 16.59 -8.16
N GLU A 63 -6.83 17.85 -7.80
CA GLU A 63 -7.13 19.01 -8.63
C GLU A 63 -6.39 18.95 -9.97
N ARG A 64 -5.10 18.59 -9.94
CA ARG A 64 -4.29 18.43 -11.15
C ARG A 64 -4.85 17.36 -12.09
N LEU A 65 -5.27 16.22 -11.54
CA LEU A 65 -5.85 15.13 -12.33
C LEU A 65 -7.26 15.46 -12.84
N LYS A 66 -8.03 16.25 -12.10
CA LYS A 66 -9.33 16.77 -12.56
C LYS A 66 -9.17 17.68 -13.76
N GLU A 67 -8.23 18.61 -13.71
CA GLU A 67 -7.96 19.52 -14.83
C GLU A 67 -7.50 18.78 -16.10
N ARG A 68 -6.70 17.72 -15.94
CA ARG A 68 -6.11 16.98 -17.07
C ARG A 68 -6.98 15.86 -17.62
N HIS A 69 -7.67 15.13 -16.75
CA HIS A 69 -8.38 13.89 -17.09
C HIS A 69 -9.87 13.92 -16.75
N GLY A 70 -10.37 15.02 -16.19
CA GLY A 70 -11.76 15.11 -15.75
C GLY A 70 -12.08 14.31 -14.48
N PHE A 71 -11.09 13.69 -13.84
CA PHE A 71 -11.25 12.91 -12.62
C PHE A 71 -10.37 13.43 -11.48
N GLY A 72 -11.02 13.97 -10.45
CA GLY A 72 -10.38 14.36 -9.20
C GLY A 72 -11.11 13.71 -8.03
N PRO A 73 -10.61 12.59 -7.47
CA PRO A 73 -11.28 11.92 -6.37
C PRO A 73 -11.25 12.81 -5.12
N SER A 74 -12.35 12.79 -4.36
CA SER A 74 -12.37 13.39 -3.03
C SER A 74 -11.55 12.55 -2.04
N GLN A 75 -11.22 13.12 -0.88
CA GLN A 75 -10.58 12.35 0.19
C GLN A 75 -11.45 11.17 0.64
N GLU A 76 -12.77 11.35 0.71
CA GLU A 76 -13.72 10.27 1.03
C GLU A 76 -13.63 9.11 0.02
N TRP A 77 -13.50 9.43 -1.27
CA TRP A 77 -13.31 8.43 -2.31
C TRP A 77 -11.98 7.68 -2.13
N LEU A 78 -10.89 8.41 -1.83
CA LEU A 78 -9.56 7.84 -1.58
C LEU A 78 -9.55 6.95 -0.33
N ASP A 79 -10.23 7.37 0.73
CA ASP A 79 -10.39 6.56 1.94
C ASP A 79 -11.17 5.28 1.69
N LYS A 80 -12.22 5.35 0.87
CA LYS A 80 -12.94 4.14 0.43
C LYS A 80 -12.03 3.23 -0.39
N ALA A 81 -11.27 3.77 -1.34
CA ALA A 81 -10.31 3.00 -2.14
C ALA A 81 -9.25 2.33 -1.27
N ARG A 82 -8.71 3.06 -0.28
CA ARG A 82 -7.74 2.55 0.71
C ARG A 82 -8.32 1.41 1.54
N LEU A 83 -9.53 1.57 2.07
CA LEU A 83 -10.21 0.55 2.88
C LEU A 83 -10.68 -0.66 2.07
N SER A 84 -10.87 -0.52 0.76
CA SER A 84 -11.16 -1.62 -0.17
C SER A 84 -9.92 -2.30 -0.73
N SER A 85 -8.72 -1.77 -0.48
CA SER A 85 -7.45 -2.34 -0.96
C SER A 85 -6.75 -3.10 0.16
N VAL A 86 -6.08 -4.19 -0.19
CA VAL A 86 -5.32 -4.99 0.76
C VAL A 86 -3.93 -5.35 0.23
N ARG A 87 -2.98 -5.44 1.15
CA ARG A 87 -1.62 -5.95 0.90
C ARG A 87 -1.58 -7.42 1.30
N LEU A 88 -1.23 -8.29 0.37
CA LEU A 88 -0.80 -9.65 0.68
C LEU A 88 0.66 -9.56 1.14
N ALA A 89 0.95 -10.00 2.36
CA ALA A 89 2.24 -9.76 3.02
C ALA A 89 3.46 -10.23 2.21
N GLN A 90 3.25 -11.19 1.29
CA GLN A 90 4.25 -11.79 0.41
C GLN A 90 4.57 -10.95 -0.86
N GLY A 91 4.10 -9.69 -0.94
CA GLY A 91 4.48 -8.76 -2.01
C GLY A 91 3.44 -8.56 -3.10
N CYS A 92 2.19 -8.97 -2.87
CA CYS A 92 1.08 -8.78 -3.80
C CYS A 92 0.05 -7.79 -3.27
N SER A 93 -0.81 -7.32 -4.18
CA SER A 93 -1.99 -6.53 -3.85
C SER A 93 -3.27 -7.34 -4.08
N GLY A 94 -4.35 -6.91 -3.43
CA GLY A 94 -5.69 -7.42 -3.68
C GLY A 94 -6.75 -6.39 -3.32
N SER A 95 -8.00 -6.73 -3.57
CA SER A 95 -9.14 -5.87 -3.23
C SER A 95 -10.24 -6.63 -2.52
N LEU A 96 -10.86 -6.02 -1.53
CA LEU A 96 -12.10 -6.50 -0.93
C LEU A 96 -13.24 -6.24 -1.91
N VAL A 97 -13.89 -7.32 -2.36
CA VAL A 97 -14.97 -7.30 -3.36
C VAL A 97 -16.32 -7.73 -2.78
N SER A 98 -16.39 -8.04 -1.48
CA SER A 98 -17.62 -8.38 -0.77
C SER A 98 -17.59 -7.85 0.67
N PRO A 99 -18.75 -7.44 1.25
CA PRO A 99 -18.84 -7.07 2.66
C PRO A 99 -18.51 -8.24 3.61
N SER A 100 -18.53 -9.48 3.13
CA SER A 100 -18.21 -10.68 3.91
C SER A 100 -16.72 -11.08 3.85
N GLY A 101 -15.85 -10.20 3.36
CA GLY A 101 -14.40 -10.41 3.39
C GLY A 101 -13.82 -11.18 2.20
N LEU A 102 -14.54 -11.26 1.08
CA LEU A 102 -14.00 -11.82 -0.17
C LEU A 102 -12.95 -10.85 -0.73
N VAL A 103 -11.72 -11.34 -0.90
CA VAL A 103 -10.56 -10.64 -1.42
C VAL A 103 -10.22 -11.19 -2.80
N MET A 104 -10.00 -10.32 -3.77
CA MET A 104 -9.62 -10.67 -5.12
C MET A 104 -8.15 -10.35 -5.38
N THR A 105 -7.40 -11.27 -5.97
CA THR A 105 -5.98 -11.07 -6.34
C THR A 105 -5.62 -11.87 -7.60
N ASN A 106 -4.39 -11.72 -8.09
CA ASN A 106 -3.89 -12.50 -9.20
C ASN A 106 -3.62 -13.96 -8.79
N HIS A 107 -3.71 -14.87 -9.76
CA HIS A 107 -3.44 -16.28 -9.51
C HIS A 107 -2.00 -16.53 -9.01
N HIS A 108 -1.01 -15.89 -9.63
CA HIS A 108 0.39 -16.02 -9.23
C HIS A 108 0.63 -15.56 -7.77
N CYS A 109 -0.16 -14.62 -7.27
CA CYS A 109 -0.07 -14.12 -5.90
C CYS A 109 -0.46 -15.14 -4.83
N ALA A 110 -1.31 -16.12 -5.17
CA ALA A 110 -1.63 -17.22 -4.27
C ALA A 110 -1.20 -18.59 -4.80
N HIS A 111 -0.40 -18.62 -5.86
CA HIS A 111 0.09 -19.87 -6.47
C HIS A 111 0.70 -20.79 -5.42
N ARG A 112 1.49 -20.24 -4.50
CA ARG A 112 2.04 -20.98 -3.36
C ARG A 112 0.96 -21.64 -2.50
N CYS A 113 -0.11 -20.93 -2.14
CA CYS A 113 -1.21 -21.52 -1.37
C CYS A 113 -1.90 -22.64 -2.15
N ILE A 114 -2.18 -22.41 -3.44
CA ILE A 114 -2.85 -23.41 -4.28
C ILE A 114 -1.98 -24.67 -4.37
N GLN A 115 -0.68 -24.51 -4.57
CA GLN A 115 0.30 -25.60 -4.63
C GLN A 115 0.42 -26.34 -3.30
N GLU A 116 0.46 -25.63 -2.17
CA GLU A 116 0.51 -26.25 -0.83
C GLU A 116 -0.77 -27.01 -0.46
N LEU A 117 -1.91 -26.65 -1.06
CA LEU A 117 -3.18 -27.35 -0.90
C LEU A 117 -3.33 -28.57 -1.82
N SER A 118 -2.59 -28.62 -2.94
CA SER A 118 -2.58 -29.77 -3.85
C SER A 118 -2.01 -31.02 -3.17
N THR A 119 -2.44 -32.19 -3.64
CA THR A 119 -1.93 -33.50 -3.22
C THR A 119 -1.57 -34.34 -4.44
N PRO A 120 -0.87 -35.48 -4.29
CA PRO A 120 -0.60 -36.37 -5.43
C PRO A 120 -1.87 -36.87 -6.14
N GLN A 121 -3.02 -36.85 -5.45
CA GLN A 121 -4.31 -37.27 -6.01
C GLN A 121 -5.14 -36.11 -6.55
N ARG A 122 -4.79 -34.86 -6.23
CA ARG A 122 -5.57 -33.68 -6.61
C ARG A 122 -4.67 -32.48 -6.83
N ASP A 123 -4.49 -32.10 -8.08
CA ASP A 123 -3.67 -30.96 -8.44
C ASP A 123 -4.53 -29.72 -8.72
N TYR A 124 -4.66 -28.87 -7.71
CA TYR A 124 -5.40 -27.61 -7.83
C TYR A 124 -4.73 -26.58 -8.74
N ILE A 125 -3.45 -26.76 -9.08
CA ILE A 125 -2.78 -25.91 -10.06
C ILE A 125 -3.29 -26.26 -11.46
N ALA A 126 -3.34 -27.55 -11.79
CA ALA A 126 -3.83 -28.02 -13.08
C ALA A 126 -5.35 -27.86 -13.21
N ASP A 127 -6.10 -28.32 -12.21
CA ASP A 127 -7.55 -28.51 -12.28
C ASP A 127 -8.36 -27.33 -11.70
N GLY A 128 -7.69 -26.35 -11.10
CA GLY A 128 -8.35 -25.26 -10.39
C GLY A 128 -9.00 -25.68 -9.07
N PHE A 129 -9.55 -24.71 -8.35
CA PHE A 129 -10.21 -24.88 -7.06
C PHE A 129 -11.50 -24.06 -6.99
N LEU A 130 -12.55 -24.63 -6.42
CA LEU A 130 -13.79 -23.92 -6.10
C LEU A 130 -14.41 -24.48 -4.81
N ALA A 131 -14.48 -23.65 -3.78
CA ALA A 131 -15.30 -23.87 -2.60
C ALA A 131 -16.75 -23.51 -2.94
N LYS A 132 -17.67 -24.48 -2.81
CA LYS A 132 -19.10 -24.24 -3.06
C LYS A 132 -19.80 -23.59 -1.87
N GLU A 133 -19.31 -23.89 -0.67
CA GLU A 133 -19.79 -23.33 0.60
C GLU A 133 -18.61 -22.80 1.43
N LEU A 134 -18.89 -21.91 2.40
CA LEU A 134 -17.87 -21.35 3.31
C LEU A 134 -17.07 -22.43 4.07
N LYS A 135 -17.69 -23.58 4.36
CA LYS A 135 -17.03 -24.70 5.04
C LYS A 135 -16.01 -25.43 4.15
N ASP A 136 -16.14 -25.28 2.84
CA ASP A 136 -15.27 -25.91 1.84
C ASP A 136 -14.03 -25.05 1.54
N GLU A 137 -13.99 -23.81 2.03
CA GLU A 137 -12.84 -22.91 1.86
C GLU A 137 -11.60 -23.47 2.55
N ALA A 138 -10.50 -23.56 1.80
CA ALA A 138 -9.28 -24.23 2.24
C ALA A 138 -8.27 -23.22 2.78
N ARG A 139 -7.78 -23.43 4.01
CA ARG A 139 -6.87 -22.48 4.67
C ARG A 139 -5.49 -22.43 4.01
N CYS A 140 -5.07 -21.22 3.61
CA CYS A 140 -3.72 -20.93 3.13
C CYS A 140 -2.76 -20.73 4.32
N GLN A 141 -1.92 -21.72 4.61
CA GLN A 141 -0.98 -21.63 5.74
C GLN A 141 0.06 -20.54 5.51
N GLY A 142 0.32 -19.73 6.54
CA GLY A 142 1.31 -18.64 6.46
C GLY A 142 0.95 -17.48 5.53
N MET A 143 -0.25 -17.47 4.93
CA MET A 143 -0.75 -16.32 4.18
C MET A 143 -1.34 -15.28 5.13
N GLU A 144 -1.01 -14.02 4.87
CA GLU A 144 -1.45 -12.87 5.66
C GLU A 144 -1.91 -11.75 4.73
N ILE A 145 -3.08 -11.20 5.04
CA ILE A 145 -3.68 -10.07 4.34
C ILE A 145 -3.76 -8.88 5.30
N ASN A 146 -3.26 -7.73 4.87
CA ASN A 146 -3.20 -6.51 5.66
C ASN A 146 -4.04 -5.42 4.99
N ARG A 147 -5.01 -4.86 5.72
CA ARG A 147 -5.85 -3.74 5.26
C ARG A 147 -5.37 -2.44 5.90
N LEU A 148 -4.97 -1.45 5.12
CA LEU A 148 -4.44 -0.17 5.63
C LEU A 148 -5.57 0.68 6.22
N VAL A 149 -5.66 0.75 7.56
CA VAL A 149 -6.75 1.43 8.26
C VAL A 149 -6.43 2.87 8.65
N SER A 150 -5.15 3.25 8.78
CA SER A 150 -4.76 4.66 8.89
C SER A 150 -3.31 4.92 8.47
N ILE A 151 -3.06 6.16 8.06
CA ILE A 151 -1.73 6.73 7.81
C ILE A 151 -1.58 7.92 8.76
N THR A 152 -0.46 8.02 9.46
CA THR A 152 -0.18 9.14 10.38
C THR A 152 1.23 9.65 10.14
N ASP A 153 1.38 10.95 9.86
CA ASP A 153 2.69 11.56 9.75
C ASP A 153 3.37 11.60 11.14
N VAL A 154 4.54 10.97 11.24
CA VAL A 154 5.39 10.92 12.43
C VAL A 154 6.76 11.57 12.17
N THR A 155 6.90 12.35 11.10
CA THR A 155 8.16 12.96 10.65
C THR A 155 8.78 13.84 11.73
N ASP A 156 7.99 14.67 12.40
CA ASP A 156 8.47 15.54 13.48
C ASP A 156 9.04 14.74 14.66
N GLN A 157 8.36 13.65 15.02
CA GLN A 157 8.76 12.77 16.12
C GLN A 157 10.07 12.06 15.77
N MET A 158 10.19 11.54 14.55
CA MET A 158 11.39 10.88 14.04
C MET A 158 12.57 11.86 13.94
N THR A 159 12.34 13.07 13.41
CA THR A 159 13.39 14.10 13.25
C THR A 159 13.92 14.57 14.59
N LYS A 160 13.04 14.78 15.58
CA LYS A 160 13.43 15.15 16.95
C LYS A 160 14.31 14.09 17.60
N ALA A 161 14.03 12.81 17.39
CA ALA A 161 14.82 11.72 17.97
C ALA A 161 16.26 11.65 17.43
N THR A 162 16.51 12.21 16.24
CA THR A 162 17.84 12.19 15.60
C THR A 162 18.58 13.54 15.63
N ALA A 163 17.97 14.59 16.17
CA ALA A 163 18.49 15.94 16.08
C ALA A 163 19.84 16.10 16.80
N GLY A 164 20.82 16.69 16.09
CA GLY A 164 22.15 16.98 16.65
C GLY A 164 23.06 15.76 16.88
N LEU A 165 22.65 14.57 16.44
CA LEU A 165 23.45 13.36 16.53
C LEU A 165 24.39 13.22 15.32
N ASP A 166 25.53 12.57 15.53
CA ASP A 166 26.36 12.07 14.43
C ASP A 166 25.66 10.94 13.66
N ASP A 167 26.12 10.64 12.44
CA ASP A 167 25.44 9.71 11.53
C ASP A 167 25.18 8.32 12.13
N GLN A 168 26.14 7.77 12.87
CA GLN A 168 25.98 6.45 13.48
C GLN A 168 24.90 6.49 14.57
N LYS A 169 25.00 7.45 15.50
CA LYS A 169 24.01 7.60 16.57
C LYS A 169 22.64 7.98 16.04
N ALA A 170 22.56 8.79 14.98
CA ALA A 170 21.30 9.14 14.32
C ALA A 170 20.62 7.89 13.73
N ASN A 171 21.38 7.00 13.10
CA ASN A 171 20.85 5.75 12.56
C ASN A 171 20.34 4.81 13.67
N GLU A 172 21.08 4.70 14.78
CA GLU A 172 20.67 3.91 15.95
C GLU A 172 19.41 4.49 16.61
N ALA A 173 19.38 5.81 16.84
CA ALA A 173 18.23 6.52 17.40
C ALA A 173 16.99 6.40 16.50
N ARG A 174 17.16 6.49 15.17
CA ARG A 174 16.05 6.32 14.22
C ARG A 174 15.44 4.92 14.31
N LYS A 175 16.26 3.87 14.34
CA LYS A 175 15.78 2.47 14.48
C LYS A 175 15.08 2.25 15.81
N ALA A 176 15.62 2.82 16.89
CA ALA A 176 15.03 2.72 18.23
C ALA A 176 13.66 3.43 18.28
N GLU A 177 13.57 4.64 17.72
CA GLU A 177 12.33 5.42 17.69
C GLU A 177 11.27 4.77 16.81
N GLN A 178 11.64 4.29 15.62
CA GLN A 178 10.77 3.49 14.76
C GLN A 178 10.20 2.29 15.53
N SER A 179 11.06 1.50 16.17
CA SER A 179 10.65 0.33 16.96
C SER A 179 9.71 0.73 18.11
N ARG A 180 9.92 1.89 18.72
CA ARG A 180 9.08 2.41 19.80
C ARG A 180 7.68 2.78 19.30
N ILE A 181 7.60 3.50 18.17
CA ILE A 181 6.34 3.91 17.55
C ILE A 181 5.53 2.67 17.12
N GLU A 182 6.17 1.73 16.43
CA GLU A 182 5.53 0.50 15.95
C GLU A 182 4.98 -0.35 17.12
N LYS A 183 5.78 -0.53 18.18
CA LYS A 183 5.35 -1.26 19.39
C LYS A 183 4.19 -0.59 20.11
N ALA A 184 4.19 0.74 20.20
CA ALA A 184 3.10 1.48 20.82
C ALA A 184 1.78 1.36 20.02
N CYS A 185 1.88 1.22 18.70
CA CYS A 185 0.73 1.08 17.80
C CYS A 185 0.20 -0.35 17.72
N ALA A 186 1.06 -1.37 17.82
CA ALA A 186 0.73 -2.79 17.72
C ALA A 186 0.05 -3.32 19.00
N VAL A 187 -1.16 -2.83 19.28
CA VAL A 187 -1.93 -3.10 20.52
C VAL A 187 -2.46 -4.54 20.63
N SER A 188 -2.43 -5.32 19.54
CA SER A 188 -2.85 -6.73 19.52
C SER A 188 -2.23 -7.46 18.34
N GLU A 189 -2.34 -8.78 18.31
CA GLU A 189 -1.87 -9.64 17.22
C GLU A 189 -2.56 -9.39 15.87
N ASP A 190 -3.74 -8.78 15.89
CA ASP A 190 -4.56 -8.44 14.72
C ASP A 190 -4.27 -7.01 14.19
N VAL A 191 -3.32 -6.30 14.81
CA VAL A 191 -2.89 -4.97 14.37
C VAL A 191 -1.42 -5.03 13.99
N ARG A 192 -1.12 -4.69 12.74
CA ARG A 192 0.25 -4.49 12.27
C ARG A 192 0.51 -2.99 12.13
N CYS A 193 1.64 -2.52 12.59
CA CYS A 193 2.06 -1.14 12.40
C CYS A 193 3.47 -1.08 11.83
N ASP A 194 3.63 -0.33 10.75
CA ASP A 194 4.91 -0.15 10.07
C ASP A 194 5.19 1.36 9.97
N VAL A 195 6.36 1.82 10.44
CA VAL A 195 6.84 3.16 10.07
C VAL A 195 7.48 3.06 8.69
N VAL A 196 6.90 3.77 7.75
CA VAL A 196 7.33 3.85 6.35
C VAL A 196 8.15 5.12 6.16
N SER A 197 9.38 4.95 5.68
CA SER A 197 10.22 6.07 5.23
C SER A 197 9.86 6.43 3.78
N LEU A 198 9.49 7.68 3.56
CA LEU A 198 9.16 8.23 2.25
C LEU A 198 10.21 9.25 1.83
N TYR A 199 10.37 9.44 0.52
CA TYR A 199 11.27 10.44 -0.06
C TYR A 199 12.71 10.36 0.49
N GLN A 200 13.27 9.15 0.57
CA GLN A 200 14.61 8.89 1.07
C GLN A 200 14.85 9.42 2.51
N GLY A 201 13.82 9.36 3.37
CA GLY A 201 13.87 9.86 4.74
C GLY A 201 13.47 11.32 4.88
N GLY A 202 12.93 11.94 3.83
CA GLY A 202 12.32 13.27 3.90
C GLY A 202 10.99 13.28 4.69
N GLN A 203 10.29 12.15 4.76
CA GLN A 203 9.11 11.98 5.61
C GLN A 203 9.05 10.57 6.21
N PHE A 204 8.37 10.45 7.36
CA PHE A 204 8.11 9.19 8.03
C PHE A 204 6.63 9.09 8.38
N HIS A 205 5.96 8.05 7.89
CA HIS A 205 4.55 7.83 8.16
C HIS A 205 4.34 6.51 8.90
N LEU A 206 3.53 6.52 9.95
CA LEU A 206 3.05 5.31 10.61
C LEU A 206 1.84 4.76 9.86
N TYR A 207 1.99 3.58 9.27
CA TYR A 207 0.91 2.85 8.61
C TYR A 207 0.36 1.83 9.59
N ARG A 208 -0.92 1.95 9.93
CA ARG A 208 -1.63 0.98 10.77
C ARG A 208 -2.50 0.11 9.89
N TYR A 209 -2.36 -1.20 10.04
CA TYR A 209 -3.11 -2.20 9.32
C TYR A 209 -3.95 -3.05 10.26
N GLU A 210 -5.13 -3.43 9.79
CA GLU A 210 -5.83 -4.61 10.28
C GLU A 210 -5.21 -5.84 9.61
N ARG A 211 -4.80 -6.81 10.43
CA ARG A 211 -4.03 -7.99 10.02
C ARG A 211 -4.91 -9.23 10.08
N HIS A 212 -5.08 -9.91 8.94
CA HIS A 212 -5.83 -11.16 8.82
C HIS A 212 -4.88 -12.33 8.58
N LYS A 213 -4.84 -13.29 9.52
CA LYS A 213 -3.99 -14.49 9.47
C LYS A 213 -4.76 -15.79 9.17
N ASP A 214 -6.09 -15.77 9.24
CA ASP A 214 -6.96 -16.84 8.72
C ASP A 214 -7.42 -16.43 7.32
N VAL A 215 -6.62 -16.82 6.33
CA VAL A 215 -6.88 -16.57 4.91
C VAL A 215 -7.19 -17.90 4.24
N ARG A 216 -8.27 -17.96 3.49
CA ARG A 216 -8.73 -19.21 2.86
C ARG A 216 -8.94 -19.05 1.37
N LEU A 217 -8.53 -20.05 0.60
CA LEU A 217 -8.79 -20.20 -0.81
C LEU A 217 -10.28 -20.46 -1.06
N VAL A 218 -10.89 -19.63 -1.91
CA VAL A 218 -12.31 -19.76 -2.30
C VAL A 218 -12.41 -20.23 -3.74
N PHE A 219 -11.68 -19.58 -4.65
CA PHE A 219 -11.71 -19.92 -6.07
C PHE A 219 -10.38 -19.64 -6.74
N ALA A 220 -9.87 -20.62 -7.50
CA ALA A 220 -8.74 -20.51 -8.40
C ALA A 220 -9.09 -21.15 -9.76
N PRO A 221 -8.95 -20.44 -10.89
CA PRO A 221 -9.04 -21.10 -12.20
C PRO A 221 -7.81 -21.99 -12.44
N GLU A 222 -7.93 -22.89 -13.41
CA GLU A 222 -6.85 -23.72 -13.93
C GLU A 222 -5.64 -22.87 -14.36
N LEU A 223 -4.42 -23.36 -14.15
CA LEU A 223 -3.20 -22.64 -14.55
C LEU A 223 -3.19 -22.29 -16.05
N ALA A 224 -3.75 -23.16 -16.90
CA ALA A 224 -3.84 -22.92 -18.33
C ALA A 224 -4.66 -21.65 -18.69
N ILE A 225 -5.65 -21.30 -17.85
CA ILE A 225 -6.39 -20.03 -17.97
C ILE A 225 -5.61 -18.90 -17.31
N ALA A 226 -5.08 -19.15 -16.11
CA ALA A 226 -4.50 -18.13 -15.26
C ALA A 226 -3.13 -17.61 -15.72
N PHE A 227 -2.39 -18.44 -16.43
CA PHE A 227 -1.07 -18.19 -16.98
C PHE A 227 -1.02 -18.64 -18.45
N PHE A 228 -2.07 -18.27 -19.19
CA PHE A 228 -2.18 -18.51 -20.62
C PHE A 228 -0.97 -17.92 -21.35
N GLY A 229 -0.42 -18.68 -22.30
CA GLY A 229 0.81 -18.30 -23.01
C GLY A 229 2.11 -18.58 -22.24
N GLY A 230 2.03 -18.71 -20.92
CA GLY A 230 3.16 -19.07 -20.06
C GLY A 230 4.23 -17.98 -20.00
N ASP A 231 5.46 -18.42 -19.70
CA ASP A 231 6.63 -17.53 -19.69
C ASP A 231 6.85 -16.80 -21.03
N PRO A 232 6.61 -17.41 -22.21
CA PRO A 232 6.71 -16.70 -23.49
C PRO A 232 5.85 -15.44 -23.60
N ASP A 233 4.68 -15.41 -22.97
CA ASP A 233 3.77 -14.26 -23.01
C ASP A 233 3.97 -13.32 -21.80
N ASN A 234 4.90 -13.65 -20.92
CA ASN A 234 5.20 -12.82 -19.76
C ASN A 234 5.99 -11.58 -20.19
N PHE A 235 5.42 -10.39 -19.94
CA PHE A 235 5.98 -9.08 -20.33
C PHE A 235 6.09 -8.81 -21.85
N MET A 236 5.27 -9.48 -22.66
CA MET A 236 5.19 -9.27 -24.11
C MET A 236 4.13 -8.24 -24.52
#